data_AF-A0A1L9NEU1-F1
#
_entry.id   AF-A0A1L9NEU1-F1
#
_cell.length_a   1.000
_cell.length_b   1.000
_cell.length_c   1.000
_cell.angle_alpha   90.00
_cell.angle_beta   90.00
_cell.angle_gamma   90.00
#
_symmetry.space_group_name_H-M   'P 1'
#
loop_
_entity.id
_entity.type
_entity.pdbx_description
1 polymer ?
#
loop_
_entity_poly.entity_id
_entity_poly.type
_entity_poly.pdbx_seq_one_letter_code
_entity_poly.pdbx_strand_id
1 'polypeptide(L)'
;MEAASRHEFPFLEEVYSAEQPKIDFVFVHGLNPRGKDNHPFETWTHENGIFWPRDYLPQDIPQARIFVYGYNSTITNPQSMSTASVKDHANTLLNLLDLERSPQLNVRPTKIIFIGHSLGGLVIKQTPSTIQSATIPLVLSSLAVHIEVPKVSSSARSQQR
;
A
#
# COMPACT_ATOMS: atom_id res chain seq x y z
N MET A 1 -4.83 -20.20 -13.46
CA MET A 1 -4.42 -19.10 -14.35
C MET A 1 -5.28 -17.91 -13.99
N GLU A 2 -4.85 -17.11 -13.02
CA GLU A 2 -5.55 -15.88 -12.64
C GLU A 2 -5.32 -14.85 -13.76
N ALA A 3 -6.38 -14.29 -14.32
CA ALA A 3 -6.25 -13.20 -15.29
C ALA A 3 -5.57 -12.02 -14.57
N ALA A 4 -4.37 -11.63 -15.00
CA ALA A 4 -3.76 -10.38 -14.55
C ALA A 4 -4.72 -9.24 -14.94
N SER A 5 -5.44 -8.69 -13.96
CA SER A 5 -6.21 -7.47 -14.17
C SER A 5 -5.22 -6.39 -14.57
N ARG A 6 -5.29 -5.98 -15.84
CA ARG A 6 -4.63 -4.75 -16.30
C ARG A 6 -5.36 -3.61 -15.63
N HIS A 7 -4.83 -3.11 -14.53
CA HIS A 7 -5.39 -1.94 -13.90
C HIS A 7 -5.08 -0.72 -14.78
N GLU A 8 -6.13 -0.08 -15.28
CA GLU A 8 -6.00 1.24 -15.88
C GLU A 8 -5.76 2.25 -14.74
N PHE A 9 -4.72 3.06 -14.86
CA PHE A 9 -4.45 4.12 -13.88
C PHE A 9 -5.41 5.30 -14.08
N PRO A 10 -5.85 5.97 -12.99
CA PRO A 10 -5.59 5.69 -11.58
C PRO A 10 -6.63 4.74 -10.97
N PHE A 11 -6.25 4.00 -9.92
CA PHE A 11 -7.16 3.12 -9.19
C PHE A 11 -6.85 3.09 -7.69
N LEU A 12 -7.85 2.74 -6.90
CA LEU A 12 -7.71 2.39 -5.49
C LEU A 12 -8.30 0.99 -5.30
N GLU A 13 -7.46 0.01 -4.99
CA GLU A 13 -7.87 -1.39 -4.84
C GLU A 13 -7.86 -1.81 -3.38
N GLU A 14 -8.98 -2.31 -2.88
CA GLU A 14 -9.03 -3.02 -1.60
C GLU A 14 -8.44 -4.42 -1.76
N VAL A 15 -7.29 -4.66 -1.14
CA VAL A 15 -6.57 -5.95 -1.21
C VAL A 15 -6.82 -6.85 0.00
N TYR A 16 -7.37 -6.27 1.07
CA TYR A 16 -7.77 -6.98 2.29
C TYR A 16 -8.76 -6.12 3.08
N SER A 17 -9.76 -6.76 3.69
CA SER A 17 -10.65 -6.10 4.64
C SER A 17 -11.10 -7.08 5.72
N ALA A 18 -10.90 -6.69 6.98
CA ALA A 18 -11.50 -7.37 8.11
C ALA A 18 -13.03 -7.19 8.09
N GLU A 19 -13.78 -8.07 8.76
CA GLU A 19 -15.25 -7.97 8.85
C GLU A 19 -15.72 -6.66 9.50
N GLN A 20 -14.96 -6.16 10.48
CA GLN A 20 -15.20 -4.89 11.16
C GLN A 20 -13.90 -4.09 11.21
N PRO A 21 -13.51 -3.45 10.10
CA PRO A 21 -12.27 -2.73 10.03
C PRO A 21 -12.35 -1.46 10.89
N LYS A 22 -11.26 -1.16 11.60
CA LYS A 22 -11.13 0.06 12.42
C LYS A 22 -10.06 1.02 11.90
N ILE A 23 -9.17 0.52 11.05
CA ILE A 23 -8.02 1.26 10.51
C ILE A 23 -7.89 0.91 9.04
N ASP A 24 -7.85 1.94 8.20
CA ASP A 24 -7.55 1.85 6.78
C ASP A 24 -6.06 2.11 6.58
N PHE A 25 -5.38 1.19 5.91
CA PHE A 25 -4.00 1.36 5.45
C PHE A 25 -4.03 1.66 3.97
N VAL A 26 -3.35 2.72 3.54
CA VAL A 26 -3.34 3.14 2.14
C VAL A 26 -1.90 3.20 1.66
N PHE A 27 -1.55 2.23 0.81
CA PHE A 27 -0.24 2.05 0.24
C PHE A 27 -0.10 2.83 -1.07
N VAL A 28 0.88 3.75 -1.13
CA VAL A 28 1.11 4.65 -2.27
C VAL A 28 2.51 4.42 -2.82
N HIS A 29 2.58 3.83 -4.01
CA HIS A 29 3.85 3.47 -4.65
C HIS A 29 4.66 4.68 -5.11
N GLY A 30 5.90 4.42 -5.53
CA GLY A 30 6.83 5.45 -6.01
C GLY A 30 6.85 5.59 -7.53
N LEU A 31 7.99 6.02 -8.06
CA LEU A 31 8.22 6.15 -9.49
C LEU A 31 8.23 4.79 -10.20
N ASN A 32 7.57 4.73 -11.37
CA ASN A 32 7.50 3.56 -12.24
C ASN A 32 8.32 3.79 -13.52
N PRO A 33 9.66 3.88 -13.46
CA PRO A 33 10.49 4.23 -14.62
C PRO A 33 10.41 3.19 -15.74
N ARG A 34 9.97 1.96 -15.43
CA ARG A 34 9.83 0.87 -16.39
C ARG A 34 8.42 0.73 -16.95
N GLY A 35 7.47 1.60 -16.54
CA GLY A 35 6.09 1.58 -17.03
C GLY A 35 5.38 0.24 -16.80
N LYS A 36 5.67 -0.46 -15.71
CA LYS A 36 5.03 -1.74 -15.40
C LYS A 36 3.65 -1.53 -14.79
N ASP A 37 2.63 -2.18 -15.35
CA ASP A 37 1.25 -2.08 -14.85
C ASP A 37 1.11 -2.57 -13.39
N ASN A 38 1.88 -3.60 -13.00
CA ASN A 38 1.84 -4.17 -11.64
C ASN A 38 2.72 -3.44 -10.61
N HIS A 39 3.38 -2.34 -10.99
CA HIS A 39 4.29 -1.59 -10.11
C HIS A 39 3.69 -1.18 -8.74
N PRO A 40 2.38 -0.83 -8.64
CA PRO A 40 1.75 -0.55 -7.36
C PRO A 40 1.86 -1.70 -6.35
N PHE A 41 1.80 -2.94 -6.82
CA PHE A 41 1.90 -4.15 -5.99
C PHE A 41 3.34 -4.62 -5.83
N GLU A 42 4.13 -4.59 -6.91
CA GLU A 42 5.55 -4.97 -6.87
C GLU A 42 6.34 -4.15 -5.84
N THR A 43 6.00 -2.87 -5.68
CA THR A 43 6.63 -1.98 -4.68
C THR A 43 6.58 -2.55 -3.26
N TRP A 44 5.55 -3.34 -2.95
CA TRP A 44 5.33 -3.94 -1.62
C TRP A 44 5.40 -5.47 -1.64
N THR A 45 5.91 -6.05 -2.72
CA THR A 45 6.11 -7.50 -2.84
C THR A 45 7.57 -7.80 -2.56
N HIS A 46 7.84 -8.68 -1.61
CA HIS A 46 9.19 -9.14 -1.31
C HIS A 46 9.71 -10.03 -2.46
N GLU A 47 11.03 -10.19 -2.59
CA GLU A 47 11.66 -10.97 -3.68
C GLU A 47 11.22 -12.44 -3.74
N ASN A 48 10.74 -12.98 -2.62
CA ASN A 48 10.16 -14.33 -2.54
C ASN A 48 8.70 -14.41 -3.03
N GLY A 49 8.13 -13.31 -3.53
CA GLY A 49 6.78 -13.23 -4.06
C GLY A 49 5.69 -12.92 -3.01
N ILE A 50 6.06 -12.70 -1.74
CA ILE A 50 5.08 -12.39 -0.69
C ILE A 50 4.67 -10.92 -0.78
N PHE A 51 3.38 -10.66 -0.89
CA PHE A 51 2.81 -9.32 -0.84
C PHE A 51 2.46 -8.99 0.62
N TRP A 52 3.45 -8.49 1.34
CA TRP A 52 3.38 -8.33 2.80
C TRP A 52 2.23 -7.45 3.31
N PRO A 53 1.70 -6.44 2.59
CA PRO A 53 0.55 -5.69 3.06
C PRO A 53 -0.65 -6.60 3.31
N ARG A 54 -0.97 -7.52 2.41
CA ARG A 54 -2.08 -8.46 2.63
C ARG A 54 -1.67 -9.64 3.51
N ASP A 55 -0.46 -10.16 3.29
CA ASP A 55 -0.12 -11.48 3.81
C ASP A 55 0.37 -11.43 5.28
N TYR A 56 0.93 -10.31 5.74
CA TYR A 56 1.45 -10.16 7.12
C TYR A 56 0.77 -9.07 7.95
N LEU A 57 0.46 -7.90 7.38
CA LEU A 57 -0.11 -6.80 8.16
C LEU A 57 -1.41 -7.16 8.90
N PRO A 58 -2.33 -7.98 8.35
CA PRO A 58 -3.52 -8.41 9.08
C PRO A 58 -3.24 -9.32 10.28
N GLN A 59 -2.09 -9.99 10.32
CA GLN A 59 -1.70 -10.82 11.46
C GLN A 59 -1.35 -9.94 12.67
N ASP A 60 -0.65 -8.83 12.41
CA ASP A 60 -0.27 -7.85 13.43
C ASP A 60 -1.44 -6.92 13.79
N ILE A 61 -2.28 -6.59 12.81
CA ILE A 61 -3.41 -5.66 12.94
C ILE A 61 -4.68 -6.31 12.38
N PRO A 62 -5.37 -7.17 13.17
CA PRO A 62 -6.52 -7.95 12.69
C PRO A 62 -7.74 -7.12 12.27
N GLN A 63 -7.77 -5.83 12.61
CA GLN A 63 -8.85 -4.90 12.28
C GLN A 63 -8.50 -3.99 11.11
N ALA A 64 -7.51 -4.37 10.29
CA ALA A 64 -7.07 -3.61 9.14
C ALA A 64 -8.05 -3.74 7.95
N ARG A 65 -8.21 -2.66 7.22
CA ARG A 65 -8.62 -2.61 5.81
C ARG A 65 -7.45 -2.05 5.03
N ILE A 66 -7.13 -2.62 3.87
CA ILE A 66 -5.88 -2.34 3.18
C ILE A 66 -6.19 -1.99 1.73
N PHE A 67 -5.68 -0.84 1.33
CA PHE A 67 -5.79 -0.32 -0.02
C PHE A 67 -4.42 -0.15 -0.67
N VAL A 68 -4.36 -0.44 -1.97
CA VAL A 68 -3.26 -0.07 -2.85
C VAL A 68 -3.74 1.01 -3.80
N TYR A 69 -3.08 2.17 -3.77
CA TYR A 69 -3.33 3.24 -4.73
C TYR A 69 -2.33 3.15 -5.89
N GLY A 70 -2.86 2.91 -7.08
CA GLY A 70 -2.11 2.93 -8.33
C GLY A 70 -2.33 4.23 -9.09
N TYR A 71 -1.25 4.88 -9.50
CA TYR A 71 -1.30 6.08 -10.35
C TYR A 71 -0.17 6.05 -11.38
N ASN A 72 -0.34 6.79 -12.48
CA ASN A 72 0.69 6.85 -13.50
C ASN A 72 1.91 7.66 -12.98
N SER A 73 2.95 6.95 -12.57
CA SER A 73 4.23 7.52 -12.15
C SER A 73 5.37 7.20 -13.13
N THR A 74 5.02 6.95 -14.40
CA THR A 74 6.00 6.67 -15.45
C THR A 74 6.79 7.94 -15.80
N ILE A 75 8.11 7.83 -15.84
CA ILE A 75 8.99 8.93 -16.21
C ILE A 75 9.09 8.97 -17.74
N THR A 76 8.09 9.57 -18.40
CA THR A 76 8.12 9.79 -19.85
C THR A 76 8.84 11.09 -20.22
N ASN A 77 8.85 12.08 -19.31
CA ASN A 77 9.60 13.33 -19.43
C ASN A 77 9.91 13.87 -18.01
N PRO A 78 11.13 14.30 -17.67
CA PRO A 78 11.43 14.92 -16.36
C PRO A 78 10.49 16.08 -15.96
N GLN A 79 9.89 16.76 -16.94
CA GLN A 79 8.92 17.85 -16.71
C GLN A 79 7.51 17.35 -16.33
N SER A 80 7.18 16.07 -16.52
CA SER A 80 5.87 15.51 -16.16
C SER A 80 5.69 15.29 -14.65
N MET A 81 6.78 15.35 -13.87
CA MET A 81 6.81 15.22 -12.41
C MET A 81 6.80 16.60 -11.74
N SER A 82 5.85 17.45 -12.13
CA SER A 82 5.68 18.77 -11.52
C SER A 82 4.98 18.68 -10.16
N THR A 83 5.10 19.72 -9.34
CA THR A 83 4.32 19.82 -8.09
C THR A 83 2.82 19.79 -8.35
N ALA A 84 2.35 20.30 -9.49
CA ALA A 84 0.96 20.23 -9.91
C ALA A 84 0.51 18.78 -10.14
N SER A 85 1.31 17.96 -10.85
CA SER A 85 0.93 16.56 -11.08
C SER A 85 0.91 15.73 -9.79
N VAL A 86 1.84 15.99 -8.85
CA VAL A 86 1.81 15.36 -7.52
C VAL A 86 0.53 15.71 -6.75
N LYS A 87 0.09 16.98 -6.82
CA LYS A 87 -1.16 17.44 -6.19
C LYS A 87 -2.38 16.79 -6.84
N ASP A 88 -2.39 16.66 -8.16
CA ASP A 88 -3.49 16.01 -8.89
C ASP A 88 -3.63 14.53 -8.51
N HIS A 89 -2.50 13.81 -8.36
CA HIS A 89 -2.51 12.44 -7.83
C HIS A 89 -3.04 12.35 -6.40
N ALA A 90 -2.74 13.34 -5.55
CA ALA A 90 -3.23 13.39 -4.18
C ALA A 90 -4.74 13.66 -4.13
N ASN A 91 -5.24 14.63 -4.91
CA ASN A 91 -6.67 14.91 -5.01
C ASN A 91 -7.45 13.70 -5.52
N THR A 92 -6.90 13.01 -6.53
CA THR A 92 -7.51 11.79 -7.08
C THR A 92 -7.57 10.68 -6.03
N LEU A 93 -6.50 10.46 -5.27
CA LEU A 93 -6.48 9.51 -4.16
C LEU A 93 -7.57 9.80 -3.13
N LEU A 94 -7.71 11.07 -2.73
CA LEU A 94 -8.73 11.47 -1.75
C LEU A 94 -10.14 11.25 -2.28
N ASN A 95 -10.42 11.61 -3.53
CA ASN A 95 -11.72 11.39 -4.15
C ASN A 95 -12.07 9.89 -4.18
N LEU A 96 -11.11 9.02 -4.52
CA LEU A 96 -11.33 7.58 -4.52
C LEU A 96 -11.59 7.04 -3.10
N LEU A 97 -10.83 7.52 -2.10
CA LEU A 97 -11.05 7.15 -0.70
C LEU A 97 -12.42 7.60 -0.19
N ASP A 98 -12.85 8.81 -0.55
CA ASP A 98 -14.15 9.35 -0.15
C ASP A 98 -15.30 8.56 -0.79
N LEU A 99 -15.17 8.16 -2.07
CA LEU A 99 -16.15 7.31 -2.74
C LEU A 99 -16.24 5.93 -2.10
N GLU A 100 -15.10 5.33 -1.73
CA GLU A 100 -15.03 4.01 -1.12
C GLU A 100 -15.55 3.99 0.33
N ARG A 101 -15.47 5.13 1.03
CA ARG A 101 -15.93 5.29 2.42
C ARG A 101 -17.35 5.84 2.55
N SER A 102 -17.86 6.57 1.55
CA SER A 102 -19.21 7.16 1.56
C SER A 102 -20.37 6.16 1.78
N PRO A 103 -20.29 4.87 1.38
CA PRO A 103 -21.33 3.90 1.72
C PRO A 103 -21.40 3.55 3.21
N GLN A 104 -20.39 3.92 4.01
CA GLN A 104 -20.20 3.46 5.40
C GLN A 104 -20.62 4.51 6.45
N LEU A 105 -21.40 5.54 6.07
CA LEU A 105 -21.74 6.73 6.89
C LEU A 105 -22.38 6.46 8.28
N ASN A 106 -22.77 5.22 8.59
CA ASN A 106 -23.30 4.83 9.90
C ASN A 106 -22.25 4.20 10.83
N VAL A 107 -21.01 4.02 10.38
CA VAL A 107 -19.89 3.46 11.16
C VAL A 107 -18.88 4.58 11.43
N ARG A 108 -18.38 4.66 12.67
CA ARG A 108 -17.38 5.65 13.08
C ARG A 108 -16.25 5.74 12.05
N PRO A 109 -15.71 6.93 11.75
CA PRO A 109 -14.66 7.06 10.74
C PRO A 109 -13.46 6.18 11.13
N THR A 110 -13.14 5.20 10.28
CA THR A 110 -11.94 4.39 10.40
C THR A 110 -10.72 5.32 10.31
N LYS A 111 -9.75 5.12 11.22
CA LYS A 111 -8.48 5.86 11.18
C LYS A 111 -7.78 5.52 9.87
N ILE A 112 -7.15 6.50 9.21
CA ILE A 112 -6.38 6.25 7.99
C ILE A 112 -4.89 6.34 8.33
N ILE A 113 -4.11 5.39 7.85
CA ILE A 113 -2.65 5.40 7.87
C ILE A 113 -2.15 5.29 6.44
N PHE A 114 -1.45 6.32 5.96
CA PHE A 114 -0.78 6.27 4.67
C PHE A 114 0.63 5.69 4.77
N ILE A 115 1.01 4.87 3.80
CA ILE A 115 2.35 4.32 3.65
C ILE A 115 2.84 4.68 2.25
N GLY A 116 3.80 5.60 2.18
CA GLY A 116 4.34 6.10 0.91
C GLY A 116 5.74 5.61 0.65
N HIS A 117 6.01 5.12 -0.57
CA HIS A 117 7.36 4.88 -1.04
C HIS A 117 7.83 6.02 -1.95
N SER A 118 8.97 6.65 -1.63
CA SER A 118 9.59 7.69 -2.48
C SER A 118 8.60 8.79 -2.91
N LEU A 119 8.30 8.94 -4.21
CA LEU A 119 7.32 9.89 -4.76
C LEU A 119 5.94 9.76 -4.09
N GLY A 120 5.52 8.55 -3.71
CA GLY A 120 4.26 8.32 -3.00
C GLY A 120 4.17 9.09 -1.69
N GLY A 121 5.31 9.29 -1.00
CA GLY A 121 5.37 10.16 0.18
C GLY A 121 5.11 11.63 -0.13
N LEU A 122 5.51 12.12 -1.32
CA LEU A 122 5.20 13.49 -1.76
C LEU A 122 3.72 13.63 -2.12
N VAL A 123 3.13 12.62 -2.76
CA VAL A 123 1.67 12.56 -3.02
C VAL A 123 0.91 12.64 -1.70
N ILE A 124 1.29 11.82 -0.71
CA ILE A 124 0.66 11.85 0.62
C ILE A 124 0.82 13.22 1.28
N LYS A 125 1.98 13.89 1.16
CA LYS A 125 2.18 15.24 1.73
C LYS A 125 1.26 16.31 1.13
N GLN A 126 0.74 16.11 -0.08
CA GLN A 126 -0.23 17.03 -0.69
C GLN A 126 -1.66 16.78 -0.20
N THR A 127 -1.90 15.73 0.62
CA THR A 127 -3.20 15.52 1.25
C THR A 127 -3.41 16.49 2.42
N PRO A 128 -4.66 16.93 2.69
CA PRO A 128 -4.96 17.78 3.83
C PRO A 128 -4.51 17.15 5.15
N SER A 129 -3.94 17.97 6.04
CA SER A 129 -3.41 17.57 7.35
C SER A 129 -4.43 16.96 8.32
N THR A 130 -5.72 17.00 7.96
CA THR A 130 -6.80 16.30 8.67
C THR A 130 -6.64 14.77 8.64
N ILE A 131 -5.88 14.23 7.67
CA ILE A 131 -5.60 12.80 7.60
C ILE A 131 -4.23 12.52 8.23
N GLN A 132 -4.18 11.74 9.32
CA GLN A 132 -2.94 11.43 10.03
C GLN A 132 -1.94 10.72 9.12
N SER A 133 -0.89 11.43 8.73
CA SER A 133 0.18 10.88 7.89
C SER A 133 1.34 10.38 8.77
N ALA A 134 1.54 9.07 8.83
CA ALA A 134 2.76 8.49 9.39
C ALA A 134 3.84 8.48 8.30
N THR A 135 4.65 9.54 8.22
CA THR A 135 5.80 9.54 7.31
C THR A 135 6.94 8.73 7.95
N ILE A 136 7.28 7.57 7.37
CA ILE A 136 8.52 6.86 7.72
C ILE A 136 9.69 7.63 7.07
N PRO A 137 10.63 8.21 7.84
CA PRO A 137 11.76 8.93 7.27
C PRO A 137 12.69 7.99 6.50
N LEU A 138 13.21 8.48 5.36
CA LEU A 138 14.14 7.81 4.43
C LEU A 138 15.56 7.59 5.03
N VAL A 139 15.65 6.87 6.13
CA VAL A 139 16.93 6.39 6.69
C VAL A 139 16.80 4.94 7.13
N LEU A 140 16.34 4.05 6.24
CA LEU A 140 16.49 2.60 6.43
C LEU A 140 16.63 1.90 5.06
N SER A 141 17.75 2.11 4.38
CA SER A 141 18.23 1.13 3.39
C SER A 141 18.91 -0.09 4.06
N SER A 142 18.78 -0.29 5.37
CA SER A 142 19.38 -1.43 6.08
C SER A 142 18.74 -1.85 7.42
N LEU A 143 17.53 -1.39 7.78
CA LEU A 143 16.77 -2.14 8.78
C LEU A 143 15.47 -2.62 8.16
N ALA A 144 15.48 -3.90 7.81
CA ALA A 144 14.32 -4.74 8.00
C ALA A 144 13.64 -4.34 9.32
N VAL A 145 12.37 -3.98 9.25
CA VAL A 145 11.49 -4.13 10.40
C VAL A 145 11.72 -5.57 10.87
N HIS A 146 12.29 -5.72 12.05
CA HIS A 146 12.54 -7.01 12.68
C HIS A 146 11.18 -7.58 13.09
N ILE A 147 10.44 -8.06 12.10
CA ILE A 147 9.41 -9.07 12.31
C ILE A 147 10.20 -10.36 12.32
N GLU A 148 10.40 -10.93 13.51
CA GLU A 148 10.94 -12.28 13.63
C GLU A 148 10.05 -13.22 12.82
N VAL A 149 10.56 -13.67 11.67
CA VAL A 149 9.98 -14.80 10.96
C VAL A 149 10.32 -16.03 11.82
N PRO A 150 9.34 -16.71 12.45
CA PRO A 150 9.64 -17.91 13.22
C PRO A 150 10.32 -18.92 12.30
N LYS A 151 11.54 -19.31 12.65
CA LYS A 151 12.23 -20.45 12.02
C LYS A 151 11.35 -21.67 12.19
N VAL A 152 10.75 -22.16 11.10
CA VAL A 152 10.18 -23.51 11.07
C VAL A 152 11.35 -24.49 11.20
N SER A 153 11.52 -25.02 12.42
CA SER A 153 12.43 -26.13 12.71
C SER A 153 11.91 -27.39 12.03
N SER A 154 12.54 -27.82 10.95
CA SER A 154 12.42 -29.18 10.43
C SER A 154 13.13 -30.16 11.35
N SER A 155 12.43 -30.61 12.40
CA SER A 155 12.79 -31.83 13.11
C SER A 155 11.53 -32.61 13.44
N ALA A 156 10.91 -33.17 12.41
CA ALA A 156 9.98 -34.27 12.54
C ALA A 156 10.79 -35.57 12.64
N ARG A 157 11.14 -35.92 13.88
CA ARG A 157 10.99 -37.26 14.47
C ARG A 157 11.02 -38.44 13.48
N SER A 158 12.19 -39.06 13.30
CA SER A 158 12.31 -40.47 12.91
C SER A 158 12.39 -41.34 14.18
N GLN A 159 11.24 -41.74 14.72
CA GLN A 159 11.12 -42.93 15.55
C GLN A 159 9.78 -43.62 15.28
N GLN A 160 9.88 -44.76 14.59
CA GLN A 160 8.95 -45.89 14.36
C GLN A 160 9.18 -46.29 12.89
N ARG A 161 9.75 -47.45 12.56
CA ARG A 161 9.64 -48.80 13.12
C ARG A 161 10.89 -49.59 12.75
#